data_AF-A0AA36Y5D5-F1
#
_entry.id   AF-A0AA36Y5D5-F1
#
_cell.length_a   1.000
_cell.length_b   1.000
_cell.length_c   1.000
_cell.angle_alpha   90.00
_cell.angle_beta   90.00
_cell.angle_gamma   90.00
#
_symmetry.space_group_name_H-M   'P 1'
#
loop_
_entity.id
_entity.type
_entity.pdbx_description
1 polymer ?
#
loop_
_entity_poly.entity_id
_entity_poly.type
_entity_poly.pdbx_seq_one_letter_code
_entity_poly.pdbx_strand_id
1 'polypeptide(L)'
;MTVLYTNITFPKHGVRYIAINDNFDTSNQNSMWIDMAGIKNWINEFYARDTSRKIRAVNKSKGSCGIPLTTNVPYGYMKNPDDPTRWLVDEEAAIVVKYTFKMAMEGRGPSQIATQPTKDKVLTPTAYKQKQDLNTPQATPENPSK
;
A
#
# COMPACT_ATOMS: atom_id res chain seq x y z
N MET A 1 19.10 12.54 -0.68
CA MET A 1 18.36 13.68 -0.04
C MET A 1 19.06 14.28 1.18
N THR A 2 19.69 13.49 2.06
CA THR A 2 20.29 13.96 3.33
C THR A 2 21.44 14.97 3.16
N VAL A 3 22.28 14.79 2.12
CA VAL A 3 23.46 15.64 1.88
C VAL A 3 23.11 17.12 1.65
N LEU A 4 22.02 17.39 0.92
CA LEU A 4 21.56 18.76 0.65
C LEU A 4 21.16 19.45 1.95
N TYR A 5 20.44 18.75 2.82
CA TYR A 5 19.97 19.33 4.07
C TYR A 5 21.10 19.53 5.08
N THR A 6 21.98 18.53 5.26
CA THR A 6 23.06 18.59 6.26
C THR A 6 24.17 19.57 5.89
N ASN A 7 24.54 19.68 4.60
CA ASN A 7 25.70 20.49 4.19
C ASN A 7 25.33 21.87 3.62
N ILE A 8 24.09 22.07 3.15
CA ILE A 8 23.69 23.30 2.46
C ILE A 8 22.52 23.98 3.18
N THR A 9 21.42 23.27 3.44
CA THR A 9 20.21 23.90 3.99
C THR A 9 20.36 24.30 5.46
N PHE A 10 20.84 23.40 6.33
CA PHE A 10 20.98 23.69 7.75
C PHE A 10 22.07 24.74 8.05
N PRO A 11 23.26 24.70 7.42
CA PRO A 11 24.26 25.74 7.61
C PRO A 11 23.78 27.12 7.14
N LYS A 12 23.01 27.19 6.03
CA LYS A 12 22.40 28.45 5.54
C LYS A 12 21.44 29.09 6.54
N HIS A 13 20.84 28.31 7.42
CA HIS A 13 19.93 28.79 8.47
C HIS A 13 20.60 28.85 9.85
N GLY A 14 21.92 28.69 9.94
CA GLY A 14 22.66 28.71 11.21
C GLY A 14 22.36 27.50 12.11
N VAL A 15 21.81 26.42 11.56
CA VAL A 15 21.43 25.20 12.32
C VAL A 15 22.60 24.22 12.32
N ARG A 16 23.05 23.81 13.51
CA ARG A 16 24.07 22.75 13.72
C ARG A 16 23.41 21.39 13.70
N TYR A 17 23.94 20.47 12.90
CA TYR A 17 23.48 19.08 12.83
C TYR A 17 24.49 18.16 13.53
N ILE A 18 23.99 17.36 14.47
CA ILE A 18 24.78 16.41 15.26
C ILE A 18 24.13 15.02 15.10
N ALA A 19 24.86 14.08 14.51
CA ALA A 19 24.47 12.67 14.47
C ALA A 19 25.36 11.88 15.43
N ILE A 20 24.80 11.54 16.60
CA ILE A 20 25.53 10.87 17.70
C ILE A 20 26.03 9.50 17.28
N ASN A 21 25.19 8.70 16.59
CA ASN A 21 25.55 7.36 16.13
C ASN A 21 26.69 7.36 15.10
N ASP A 22 26.80 8.43 14.31
CA ASP A 22 27.80 8.55 13.25
C ASP A 22 29.02 9.39 13.66
N ASN A 23 29.07 9.83 14.93
CA ASN A 23 30.07 10.75 15.48
C ASN A 23 30.30 11.98 14.57
N PHE A 24 29.21 12.49 14.00
CA PHE A 24 29.22 13.54 12.99
C PHE A 24 28.64 14.84 13.57
N ASP A 25 29.37 15.93 13.39
CA ASP A 25 28.98 17.26 13.84
C ASP A 25 29.45 18.30 12.83
N THR A 26 28.50 19.08 12.32
CA THR A 26 28.76 20.11 11.30
C THR A 26 29.63 21.26 11.79
N SER A 27 29.83 21.41 13.12
CA SER A 27 30.72 22.44 13.68
C SER A 27 32.21 22.08 13.58
N ASN A 28 32.54 20.80 13.37
CA ASN A 28 33.92 20.32 13.30
C ASN A 28 34.41 20.20 11.84
N GLN A 29 34.60 21.35 11.18
CA GLN A 29 34.91 21.48 9.75
C GLN A 29 36.22 20.79 9.29
N ASN A 30 37.12 20.45 10.20
CA ASN A 30 38.44 19.86 9.89
C ASN A 30 38.48 18.32 9.97
N SER A 31 37.32 17.68 10.15
CA SER A 31 37.26 16.22 10.25
C SER A 31 37.12 15.58 8.86
N MET A 32 38.00 14.63 8.51
CA MET A 32 37.84 13.73 7.34
C MET A 32 36.44 13.07 7.28
N TRP A 33 35.74 13.04 8.41
CA TRP A 33 34.38 12.55 8.54
C TRP A 33 33.35 13.39 7.77
N ILE A 34 33.58 14.69 7.55
CA ILE A 34 32.70 15.53 6.71
C ILE A 34 32.78 15.12 5.24
N ASP A 35 33.99 14.90 4.73
CA ASP A 35 34.20 14.46 3.36
C ASP A 35 33.70 13.02 3.14
N MET A 36 33.86 12.15 4.14
CA MET A 36 33.37 10.76 4.13
C MET A 36 31.85 10.64 4.34
N ALA A 37 31.20 11.59 5.01
CA ALA A 37 29.75 11.58 5.22
C ALA A 37 28.98 11.73 3.91
N GLY A 38 29.52 12.48 2.93
CA GLY A 38 28.98 12.56 1.57
C GLY A 38 28.99 11.20 0.87
N ILE A 39 30.11 10.47 0.94
CA ILE A 39 30.27 9.15 0.32
C ILE A 39 29.37 8.10 1.00
N LYS A 40 29.33 8.06 2.33
CA LYS A 40 28.44 7.14 3.08
C LYS A 40 26.97 7.35 2.73
N ASN A 41 26.53 8.61 2.66
CA ASN A 41 25.16 8.94 2.26
C ASN A 41 24.87 8.54 0.82
N TRP A 42 25.83 8.73 -0.09
CA TRP A 42 25.69 8.33 -1.48
C TRP A 42 25.57 6.81 -1.65
N ILE A 43 26.39 6.04 -0.93
CA ILE A 43 26.30 4.57 -0.88
C ILE A 43 24.93 4.13 -0.35
N ASN A 44 24.44 4.76 0.72
CA ASN A 44 23.13 4.44 1.28
C ASN A 44 21.99 4.76 0.28
N GLU A 45 22.07 5.90 -0.42
CA GLU A 45 21.09 6.28 -1.43
C GLU A 45 21.11 5.31 -2.63
N PHE A 46 22.29 4.87 -3.07
CA PHE A 46 22.42 3.84 -4.09
C PHE A 46 21.86 2.49 -3.65
N TYR A 47 22.16 2.07 -2.42
CA TYR A 47 21.66 0.82 -1.87
C TYR A 47 20.12 0.83 -1.78
N ALA A 48 19.54 1.91 -1.26
CA ALA A 48 18.10 2.11 -1.24
C ALA A 48 17.49 2.14 -2.66
N ARG A 49 18.20 2.75 -3.62
CA ARG A 49 17.74 2.81 -5.01
C ARG A 49 17.80 1.45 -5.72
N ASP A 50 18.85 0.67 -5.52
CA ASP A 50 18.99 -0.67 -6.10
C ASP A 50 17.96 -1.65 -5.53
N THR A 51 17.78 -1.66 -4.21
CA THR A 51 16.74 -2.46 -3.56
C THR A 51 15.35 -2.08 -4.05
N SER A 52 15.05 -0.79 -4.19
CA SER A 52 13.79 -0.33 -4.78
C SER A 52 13.60 -0.81 -6.23
N ARG A 53 14.65 -0.76 -7.06
CA ARG A 53 14.59 -1.29 -8.45
C ARG A 53 14.32 -2.79 -8.47
N LYS A 54 15.00 -3.57 -7.62
CA LYS A 54 14.81 -5.02 -7.52
C LYS A 54 13.38 -5.37 -7.09
N ILE A 55 12.84 -4.68 -6.07
CA ILE A 55 11.45 -4.88 -5.62
C ILE A 55 10.46 -4.56 -6.76
N ARG A 56 10.66 -3.43 -7.47
CA ARG A 56 9.81 -3.09 -8.62
C ARG A 56 9.89 -4.12 -9.74
N ALA A 57 11.07 -4.65 -10.02
CA ALA A 57 11.26 -5.70 -11.02
C ALA A 57 10.53 -6.99 -10.63
N VAL A 58 10.61 -7.40 -9.36
CA VAL A 58 9.88 -8.56 -8.83
C VAL A 58 8.36 -8.34 -8.92
N ASN A 59 7.87 -7.16 -8.51
CA ASN A 59 6.43 -6.86 -8.60
C ASN A 59 5.95 -6.83 -10.04
N LYS A 60 6.75 -6.28 -10.97
CA LYS A 60 6.44 -6.28 -12.40
C LYS A 60 6.37 -7.71 -12.94
N SER A 61 7.35 -8.56 -12.61
CA SER A 61 7.36 -9.96 -13.02
C SER A 61 6.14 -10.72 -12.49
N LYS A 62 5.84 -10.60 -11.20
CA LYS A 62 4.64 -11.20 -10.58
C LYS A 62 3.35 -10.73 -11.27
N GLY A 63 3.21 -9.43 -11.50
CA GLY A 63 2.04 -8.86 -12.20
C GLY A 63 1.89 -9.37 -13.63
N SER A 64 2.98 -9.49 -14.39
CA SER A 64 2.96 -10.05 -15.75
C SER A 64 2.61 -11.54 -15.79
N CYS A 65 2.89 -12.28 -14.72
CA CYS A 65 2.50 -13.68 -14.57
C CYS A 65 1.07 -13.87 -14.02
N GLY A 66 0.32 -12.79 -13.77
CA GLY A 66 -1.02 -12.85 -13.19
C GLY A 66 -1.03 -13.18 -11.69
N ILE A 67 0.11 -13.11 -11.01
CA ILE A 67 0.21 -13.33 -9.56
C ILE A 67 -0.28 -12.06 -8.85
N PRO A 68 -1.27 -12.15 -7.96
CA PRO A 68 -1.77 -11.01 -7.23
C PRO A 68 -0.69 -10.36 -6.36
N LEU A 69 -0.66 -9.02 -6.38
CA LEU A 69 0.26 -8.22 -5.59
C LEU A 69 -0.37 -7.66 -4.30
N THR A 70 -1.69 -7.77 -4.16
CA THR A 70 -2.42 -7.18 -3.03
C THR A 70 -2.45 -8.14 -1.84
N THR A 71 -2.19 -7.61 -0.65
CA THR A 71 -2.27 -8.37 0.61
C THR A 71 -3.69 -8.81 0.93
N ASN A 72 -4.67 -7.93 0.65
CA ASN A 72 -6.08 -8.17 0.90
C ASN A 72 -6.78 -8.59 -0.39
N VAL A 73 -7.62 -9.62 -0.31
CA VAL A 73 -8.38 -10.14 -1.45
C VAL A 73 -9.54 -9.19 -1.78
N PRO A 74 -9.74 -8.82 -3.05
CA PRO A 74 -10.90 -8.03 -3.49
C PRO A 74 -12.23 -8.75 -3.20
N TYR A 75 -13.30 -7.98 -3.03
CA TYR A 75 -14.65 -8.55 -2.87
C TYR A 75 -15.09 -9.27 -4.14
N GLY A 76 -15.74 -10.43 -4.00
CA GLY A 76 -16.05 -11.33 -5.12
C GLY A 76 -14.99 -12.41 -5.37
N TYR A 77 -13.90 -12.41 -4.60
CA TYR A 77 -12.84 -13.41 -4.68
C TYR A 77 -12.44 -13.90 -3.28
N MET A 78 -11.93 -15.12 -3.22
CA MET A 78 -11.40 -15.76 -2.02
C MET A 78 -9.95 -16.20 -2.23
N LYS A 79 -9.19 -16.34 -1.13
CA LYS A 79 -7.88 -16.98 -1.19
C LYS A 79 -8.07 -18.45 -1.59
N ASN A 80 -7.27 -18.91 -2.54
CA ASN A 80 -7.20 -20.32 -2.83
C ASN A 80 -6.44 -21.02 -1.67
N PRO A 81 -7.03 -22.04 -1.01
CA PRO A 81 -6.35 -22.79 0.04
C PRO A 81 -5.15 -23.60 -0.48
N ASP A 82 -5.18 -24.02 -1.76
CA ASP A 82 -4.17 -24.90 -2.35
C ASP A 82 -3.01 -24.13 -2.99
N ASP A 83 -3.29 -22.95 -3.55
CA ASP A 83 -2.29 -22.10 -4.21
C ASP A 83 -2.49 -20.62 -3.83
N PRO A 84 -1.74 -20.07 -2.86
CA PRO A 84 -1.89 -18.69 -2.41
C PRO A 84 -1.54 -17.65 -3.49
N THR A 85 -0.95 -18.07 -4.62
CA THR A 85 -0.66 -17.19 -5.76
C THR A 85 -1.87 -16.98 -6.66
N ARG A 86 -3.02 -17.61 -6.37
CA ARG A 86 -4.24 -17.48 -7.15
C ARG A 86 -5.44 -17.18 -6.25
N TRP A 87 -6.42 -16.51 -6.83
CA TRP A 87 -7.71 -16.26 -6.19
C TRP A 87 -8.77 -17.16 -6.82
N LEU A 88 -9.66 -17.66 -5.98
CA LEU A 88 -10.88 -18.34 -6.42
C LEU A 88 -12.02 -17.34 -6.48
N VAL A 89 -12.99 -17.60 -7.34
CA VAL A 89 -14.21 -16.80 -7.38
C VAL A 89 -15.07 -17.19 -6.19
N ASP A 90 -15.46 -16.20 -5.39
CA ASP A 90 -16.45 -16.37 -4.33
C ASP A 90 -17.84 -16.31 -4.98
N GLU A 91 -18.55 -17.43 -5.06
CA GLU A 91 -19.84 -17.47 -5.77
C GLU A 91 -20.89 -16.53 -5.15
N GLU A 92 -20.96 -16.44 -3.83
CA GLU A 92 -21.95 -15.61 -3.13
C GLU A 92 -21.66 -14.12 -3.37
N ALA A 93 -20.41 -13.70 -3.16
CA ALA A 93 -20.01 -12.32 -3.39
C ALA A 93 -20.00 -11.95 -4.89
N ALA A 94 -19.66 -12.89 -5.78
CA ALA A 94 -19.65 -12.66 -7.23
C ALA A 94 -21.05 -12.42 -7.79
N ILE A 95 -22.10 -13.02 -7.24
CA ILE A 95 -23.50 -12.72 -7.63
C ILE A 95 -23.80 -11.24 -7.39
N VAL A 96 -23.42 -10.71 -6.23
CA VAL A 96 -23.62 -9.29 -5.88
C VAL A 96 -22.85 -8.38 -6.84
N VAL A 97 -21.59 -8.72 -7.16
CA VAL A 97 -20.78 -7.95 -8.11
C VAL A 97 -21.41 -7.97 -9.50
N LYS A 98 -21.78 -9.14 -10.03
CA LYS A 98 -22.45 -9.27 -11.33
C LYS A 98 -23.78 -8.52 -11.38
N TYR A 99 -24.57 -8.57 -10.31
CA TYR A 99 -25.81 -7.81 -10.19
C TYR A 99 -25.58 -6.30 -10.25
N THR A 100 -24.56 -5.82 -9.54
CA THR A 100 -24.15 -4.40 -9.53
C THR A 100 -23.73 -3.94 -10.94
N PHE A 101 -22.94 -4.75 -11.64
CA PHE A 101 -22.53 -4.47 -13.03
C PHE A 101 -23.71 -4.49 -14.00
N LYS A 102 -24.64 -5.45 -13.86
CA LYS A 102 -25.84 -5.50 -14.69
C LYS A 102 -26.67 -4.22 -14.56
N MET A 103 -26.87 -3.72 -13.33
CA MET A 103 -27.56 -2.45 -13.10
C MET A 103 -26.84 -1.25 -13.74
N ALA A 104 -25.51 -1.24 -13.75
CA ALA A 104 -24.75 -0.21 -14.46
C ALA A 104 -24.94 -0.30 -15.98
N MET A 105 -24.96 -1.52 -16.55
CA MET A 105 -25.23 -1.75 -17.98
C MET A 105 -26.66 -1.35 -18.37
N GLU A 106 -27.63 -1.46 -17.45
CA GLU A 106 -29.00 -0.97 -17.61
C GLU A 106 -29.11 0.58 -17.56
N GLY A 107 -28.00 1.29 -17.34
CA GLY A 107 -27.95 2.75 -17.32
C GLY A 107 -28.33 3.39 -15.99
N ARG A 108 -28.35 2.62 -14.88
CA ARG A 108 -28.65 3.16 -13.55
C ARG A 108 -27.47 4.01 -13.03
N GLY A 109 -27.80 5.10 -12.35
CA GLY A 109 -26.81 5.96 -11.72
C GLY A 109 -26.18 5.32 -10.47
N PRO A 110 -24.95 5.72 -10.08
CA PRO A 110 -24.25 5.14 -8.91
C PRO A 110 -25.06 5.17 -7.62
N SER A 111 -25.80 6.25 -7.35
CA SER A 111 -26.66 6.36 -6.16
C SER A 111 -27.81 5.35 -6.17
N GLN A 112 -28.40 5.08 -7.34
CA GLN A 112 -29.46 4.07 -7.50
C GLN A 112 -28.89 2.66 -7.29
N ILE A 113 -27.69 2.42 -7.83
CA ILE A 113 -26.95 1.16 -7.68
C ILE A 113 -26.57 0.90 -6.23
N ALA A 114 -26.20 1.92 -5.44
CA ALA A 114 -25.91 1.74 -4.02
C ALA A 114 -27.19 1.52 -3.19
N THR A 115 -28.28 2.21 -3.54
CA THR A 115 -29.55 2.12 -2.80
C THR A 115 -30.21 0.74 -2.96
N GLN A 116 -30.06 0.09 -4.11
CA GLN A 116 -30.76 -1.15 -4.42
C GLN A 116 -30.28 -2.35 -3.57
N PRO A 117 -28.98 -2.69 -3.48
CA PRO A 117 -28.46 -3.73 -2.59
C PRO A 117 -28.78 -3.47 -1.12
N THR A 118 -28.78 -2.19 -0.69
CA THR A 118 -29.19 -1.82 0.67
C THR A 118 -30.67 -2.15 0.93
N LYS A 119 -31.56 -1.90 -0.03
CA LYS A 119 -32.98 -2.33 0.05
C LYS A 119 -33.12 -3.84 0.04
N ASP A 120 -32.33 -4.51 -0.77
CA ASP A 120 -32.30 -5.97 -0.91
C ASP A 120 -31.61 -6.66 0.30
N LYS A 121 -31.20 -5.88 1.32
CA LYS A 121 -30.50 -6.32 2.54
C LYS A 121 -29.23 -7.13 2.27
N VAL A 122 -28.53 -6.80 1.19
CA VAL A 122 -27.23 -7.38 0.87
C VAL A 122 -26.20 -6.91 1.89
N LEU A 123 -25.32 -7.82 2.32
CA LEU A 123 -24.25 -7.48 3.25
C LEU A 123 -23.22 -6.56 2.57
N THR A 124 -22.76 -5.55 3.29
CA THR A 124 -21.62 -4.75 2.86
C THR A 124 -20.36 -5.61 2.79
N PRO A 125 -19.39 -5.31 1.91
CA PRO A 125 -18.15 -6.09 1.80
C PRO A 125 -17.39 -6.25 3.13
N THR A 126 -17.46 -5.24 4.01
CA THR A 126 -16.84 -5.28 5.34
C THR A 126 -17.58 -6.26 6.26
N ALA A 127 -18.90 -6.17 6.36
CA ALA A 127 -19.71 -7.11 7.15
C ALA A 127 -19.58 -8.55 6.62
N TYR A 128 -19.54 -8.73 5.30
CA TYR A 128 -19.34 -10.02 4.66
C TYR A 128 -18.01 -10.66 5.04
N LYS A 129 -16.92 -9.90 4.94
CA LYS A 129 -15.58 -10.38 5.31
C LYS A 129 -15.48 -10.73 6.79
N GLN A 130 -16.08 -9.93 7.67
CA GLN A 130 -16.11 -10.22 9.11
C GLN A 130 -16.92 -11.47 9.42
N LYS A 131 -18.03 -11.72 8.70
CA LYS A 131 -18.79 -12.97 8.81
C LYS A 131 -17.96 -14.20 8.39
N GLN A 132 -16.99 -14.03 7.49
CA GLN A 132 -16.05 -15.07 7.08
C GLN A 132 -14.76 -15.11 7.93
N ASP A 133 -14.75 -14.45 9.10
CA ASP A 133 -13.57 -14.34 9.99
C ASP A 133 -12.32 -13.75 9.32
N LEU A 134 -12.49 -12.95 8.26
CA LEU A 134 -11.40 -12.26 7.58
C LEU A 134 -11.13 -10.90 8.22
N ASN A 135 -9.84 -10.61 8.48
CA ASN A 135 -9.42 -9.33 9.02
C ASN A 135 -9.77 -8.17 8.07
N THR A 136 -10.54 -7.20 8.58
CA THR A 136 -10.84 -5.94 7.91
C THR A 136 -10.32 -4.76 8.73
N PRO A 137 -9.72 -3.72 8.11
CA PRO A 137 -9.28 -2.54 8.83
C PRO A 137 -10.44 -1.66 9.35
N GLN A 138 -11.65 -1.84 8.82
CA GLN A 138 -12.84 -1.11 9.24
C GLN A 138 -13.59 -1.84 10.36
N ALA A 139 -14.17 -1.07 11.28
CA ALA A 139 -15.06 -1.58 12.31
C ALA A 139 -16.31 -2.21 11.70
N THR A 140 -16.93 -3.15 12.43
CA THR A 140 -18.21 -3.75 12.04
C THR A 140 -19.26 -2.65 11.88
N PRO A 141 -19.89 -2.51 10.71
CA PRO A 141 -20.93 -1.52 10.53
C PRO A 141 -22.14 -1.87 11.42
N GLU A 142 -22.69 -0.87 12.12
CA GLU A 142 -23.86 -1.04 13.00
C GLU A 142 -25.06 -1.64 12.25
N ASN A 143 -25.17 -1.34 10.96
CA ASN A 143 -26.11 -1.97 10.06
C ASN A 143 -25.35 -2.69 8.94
N PRO A 144 -25.40 -4.03 8.89
CA PRO A 144 -24.59 -4.80 7.97
C PRO A 144 -24.95 -4.59 6.49
N SER A 145 -26.06 -3.91 6.18
CA SER A 145 -26.55 -3.63 4.81
C SER A 145 -26.58 -2.14 4.43
N LYS A 146 -26.11 -1.23 5.29
CA LYS A 146 -26.25 0.23 5.12
C LYS A 146 -24.91 0.94 4.96
#